data_AF-A0A8H9I2C8-F1
#
_entry.id   AF-A0A8H9I2C8-F1
#
_cell.length_a   1.000
_cell.length_b   1.000
_cell.length_c   1.000
_cell.angle_alpha   90.00
_cell.angle_beta   90.00
_cell.angle_gamma   90.00
#
_symmetry.space_group_name_H-M   'P 1'
#
loop_
_entity.id
_entity.type
_entity.pdbx_description
1 polymer ?
#
loop_
_entity_poly.entity_id
_entity_poly.type
_entity_poly.pdbx_seq_one_letter_code
_entity_poly.pdbx_strand_id
1 'polypeptide(L)'
;MGWWERRRLNRRLEAAEYLYKQLRWVDAERELRAVLEVATDGAGSLVCSARTLLAQALRMQGRLQEAESEARSAIAAQPVPGDGRDGQDVLALVLGDMGRHQEAADLLAATAAARARITSSGHRLVLKSRSDRLQHLAYLGLHEEVVAEADAVKTAASGTDDIHRIQCCHWPPPTAWPSASHSTATTSRPNRCCSRCSRRQASKAWADS
;
A
#
# COMPACT_ATOMS: atom_id res chain seq x y z
N MET A 1 17.09 11.68 20.57
CA MET A 1 15.71 12.20 20.65
C MET A 1 14.93 11.52 21.76
N GLY A 2 14.29 12.29 22.65
CA GLY A 2 13.45 11.74 23.73
C GLY A 2 12.08 11.24 23.25
N TRP A 3 11.43 10.37 24.03
CA TRP A 3 10.12 9.78 23.65
C TRP A 3 9.02 10.85 23.44
N TRP A 4 8.96 11.86 24.32
CA TRP A 4 7.97 12.94 24.24
C TRP A 4 8.12 13.79 22.97
N GLU A 5 9.36 14.05 22.57
CA GLU A 5 9.70 14.80 21.38
C GLU A 5 9.31 14.02 20.12
N ARG A 6 9.66 12.73 20.05
CA ARG A 6 9.23 11.84 18.96
C ARG A 6 7.71 11.80 18.84
N ARG A 7 6.99 11.67 19.95
CA ARG A 7 5.51 11.67 19.96
C ARG A 7 4.92 12.99 19.48
N ARG A 8 5.53 14.12 19.86
CA ARG A 8 5.13 15.46 19.40
C ARG A 8 5.33 15.59 17.88
N LEU A 9 6.48 15.17 17.36
CA LEU A 9 6.77 15.20 15.92
C LEU A 9 5.83 14.30 15.14
N ASN A 10 5.51 13.10 15.64
CA ASN A 10 4.49 12.23 15.02
C ASN A 10 3.13 12.92 14.91
N ARG A 11 2.67 13.63 15.95
CA ARG A 11 1.41 14.39 15.87
C ARG A 11 1.46 15.50 14.82
N ARG A 12 2.61 16.16 14.65
CA ARG A 12 2.78 17.19 13.61
C ARG A 12 2.77 16.56 12.22
N LEU A 13 3.39 15.40 12.05
CA LEU A 13 3.32 14.63 10.81
C LEU A 13 1.86 14.24 10.48
N GLU A 14 1.11 13.74 11.45
CA GLU A 14 -0.32 13.43 11.30
C GLU A 14 -1.14 14.70 10.95
N ALA A 15 -0.85 15.84 11.56
CA ALA A 15 -1.49 17.11 11.22
C ALA A 15 -1.17 17.56 9.78
N ALA A 16 0.09 17.42 9.36
CA ALA A 16 0.49 17.70 7.99
C ALA A 16 -0.20 16.76 6.98
N GLU A 17 -0.37 15.48 7.31
CA GLU A 17 -1.15 14.55 6.50
C GLU A 17 -2.61 14.97 6.36
N TYR A 18 -3.20 15.48 7.44
CA TYR A 18 -4.55 16.00 7.40
C TYR A 18 -4.64 17.26 6.51
N LEU A 19 -3.72 18.22 6.68
CA LEU A 19 -3.64 19.41 5.84
C LEU A 19 -3.48 19.06 4.35
N TYR A 20 -2.61 18.10 4.06
CA TYR A 20 -2.46 17.53 2.72
C TYR A 20 -3.82 17.02 2.20
N LYS A 21 -4.52 16.17 2.94
CA LYS A 21 -5.83 15.66 2.50
C LYS A 21 -6.88 16.76 2.26
N GLN A 22 -6.75 17.92 2.91
CA GLN A 22 -7.60 19.11 2.70
C GLN A 22 -7.14 20.00 1.55
N LEU A 23 -6.19 19.56 0.72
CA LEU A 23 -5.59 20.32 -0.37
C LEU A 23 -4.84 21.58 0.09
N ARG A 24 -4.54 21.71 1.39
CA ARG A 24 -3.79 22.83 1.97
C ARG A 24 -2.29 22.53 1.90
N TRP A 25 -1.78 22.41 0.67
CA TRP A 25 -0.42 21.93 0.38
C TRP A 25 0.68 22.81 0.99
N VAL A 26 0.50 24.13 0.93
CA VAL A 26 1.46 25.11 1.47
C VAL A 26 1.56 25.02 3.00
N ASP A 27 0.43 24.79 3.68
CA ASP A 27 0.43 24.63 5.13
C ASP A 27 1.04 23.27 5.53
N ALA A 28 0.74 22.21 4.77
CA ALA A 28 1.37 20.91 4.97
C ALA A 28 2.90 20.98 4.79
N GLU A 29 3.38 21.65 3.73
CA GLU A 29 4.81 21.88 3.49
C GLU A 29 5.49 22.57 4.69
N ARG A 30 4.86 23.62 5.23
CA ARG A 30 5.42 24.36 6.37
C ARG A 30 5.58 23.48 7.60
N GLU A 31 4.56 22.68 7.92
CA GLU A 31 4.63 21.74 9.05
C GLU A 31 5.69 20.67 8.83
N LEU A 32 5.82 20.16 7.60
CA LEU A 32 6.78 19.11 7.27
C LEU A 32 8.22 19.59 7.35
N ARG A 33 8.52 20.80 6.84
CA ARG A 33 9.84 21.41 6.99
C ARG A 33 10.20 21.61 8.46
N ALA A 34 9.26 22.11 9.26
CA ALA A 34 9.48 22.27 10.69
C ALA A 34 9.67 20.94 11.45
N VAL A 35 9.08 19.84 10.97
CA VAL A 35 9.37 18.49 11.50
C VAL A 35 10.79 18.07 11.12
N LEU A 36 11.22 18.29 9.87
CA LEU A 36 12.53 17.88 9.37
C LEU A 36 13.68 18.68 9.97
N GLU A 37 13.47 19.95 10.33
CA GLU A 37 14.47 20.78 11.02
C GLU A 37 14.82 20.23 12.42
N VAL A 38 13.83 19.67 13.12
CA VAL A 38 13.98 19.18 14.49
C VAL A 38 14.31 17.69 14.53
N ALA A 39 13.99 16.94 13.47
CA ALA A 39 14.23 15.51 13.41
C ALA A 39 15.75 15.21 13.39
N THR A 40 16.26 14.72 14.53
CA THR A 40 17.66 14.31 14.68
C THR A 40 17.91 12.87 14.20
N ASP A 41 19.19 12.48 14.19
CA ASP A 41 19.63 11.10 13.97
C ASP A 41 18.86 10.09 14.85
N GLY A 42 18.47 8.96 14.24
CA GLY A 42 17.64 7.92 14.87
C GLY A 42 16.12 8.06 14.65
N ALA A 43 15.67 9.08 13.91
CA ALA A 43 14.27 9.25 13.49
C ALA A 43 14.02 8.81 12.03
N GLY A 44 14.79 7.86 11.50
CA GLY A 44 14.80 7.51 10.07
C GLY A 44 13.42 7.26 9.43
N SER A 45 12.54 6.51 10.09
CA SER A 45 11.16 6.29 9.59
C SER A 45 10.30 7.55 9.59
N LEU A 46 10.41 8.41 10.62
CA LEU A 46 9.71 9.70 10.67
C LEU A 46 10.23 10.62 9.54
N VAL A 47 11.55 10.71 9.39
CA VAL A 47 12.20 11.52 8.35
C VAL A 47 11.79 11.04 6.96
N CYS A 48 11.80 9.73 6.71
CA CYS A 48 11.32 9.14 5.46
C CYS A 48 9.86 9.54 5.17
N SER A 49 8.95 9.33 6.12
CA SER A 49 7.54 9.67 5.96
C SER A 49 7.32 11.17 5.73
N ALA A 50 7.99 12.03 6.50
CA ALA A 50 7.89 13.48 6.36
C ALA A 50 8.41 13.96 4.99
N ARG A 51 9.57 13.48 4.54
CA ARG A 51 10.12 13.80 3.20
C ARG A 51 9.23 13.29 2.07
N THR A 52 8.70 12.08 2.20
CA THR A 52 7.78 11.50 1.20
C THR A 52 6.50 12.31 1.06
N LEU A 53 5.96 12.82 2.18
CA LEU A 53 4.79 13.69 2.14
C LEU A 53 5.12 15.09 1.63
N LEU A 54 6.29 15.63 1.99
CA LEU A 54 6.76 16.93 1.52
C LEU A 54 6.93 16.93 0.00
N ALA A 55 7.55 15.88 -0.55
CA ALA A 55 7.68 15.68 -1.99
C ALA A 55 6.32 15.71 -2.70
N GLN A 56 5.30 15.04 -2.15
CA GLN A 56 3.95 15.11 -2.72
C GLN A 56 3.32 16.50 -2.61
N ALA A 57 3.47 17.19 -1.47
CA ALA A 57 2.94 18.53 -1.30
C ALA A 57 3.57 19.52 -2.29
N LEU A 58 4.88 19.39 -2.54
CA LEU A 58 5.62 20.18 -3.54
C LEU A 58 5.18 19.84 -4.97
N ARG A 59 5.00 18.55 -5.27
CA ARG A 59 4.45 18.09 -6.56
C ARG A 59 3.08 18.70 -6.84
N MET A 60 2.17 18.69 -5.87
CA MET A 60 0.84 19.30 -6.00
C MET A 60 0.88 20.82 -6.19
N GLN A 61 1.98 21.47 -5.83
CA GLN A 61 2.22 22.89 -6.07
C GLN A 61 2.96 23.17 -7.40
N GLY A 62 3.31 22.13 -8.17
CA GLY A 62 4.06 22.24 -9.43
C GLY A 62 5.58 22.43 -9.26
N ARG A 63 6.10 22.34 -8.02
CA ARG A 63 7.53 22.49 -7.70
C ARG A 63 8.26 21.16 -7.87
N LEU A 64 8.30 20.67 -9.10
CA LEU A 64 8.70 19.29 -9.41
C LEU A 64 10.17 18.99 -9.04
N GLN A 65 11.09 19.93 -9.26
CA GLN A 65 12.52 19.73 -8.99
C GLN A 65 12.80 19.58 -7.49
N GLU A 66 12.12 20.37 -6.66
CA GLU A 66 12.21 20.24 -5.20
C GLU A 66 11.53 18.94 -4.75
N ALA A 67 10.40 18.59 -5.35
CA ALA A 67 9.73 17.32 -5.07
C ALA A 67 10.63 16.10 -5.37
N GLU A 68 11.37 16.12 -6.48
CA GLU A 68 12.33 15.07 -6.83
C GLU A 68 13.45 14.97 -5.78
N SER A 69 14.01 16.11 -5.35
CA SER A 69 15.07 16.15 -4.34
C SER A 69 14.61 15.53 -3.01
N GLU A 70 13.41 15.89 -2.56
CA GLU A 70 12.83 15.37 -1.32
C GLU A 70 12.49 13.87 -1.43
N ALA A 71 11.96 13.42 -2.57
CA ALA A 71 11.66 12.00 -2.79
C ALA A 71 12.95 11.14 -2.80
N ARG A 72 14.01 11.61 -3.47
CA ARG A 72 15.34 10.95 -3.43
C ARG A 72 15.90 10.93 -2.00
N SER A 73 15.74 12.04 -1.27
CA SER A 73 16.17 12.14 0.13
C SER A 73 15.36 11.24 1.07
N ALA A 74 14.10 10.93 0.75
CA ALA A 74 13.30 9.94 1.46
C ALA A 74 13.82 8.52 1.21
N ILE A 75 14.10 8.17 -0.06
CA ILE A 75 14.68 6.87 -0.44
C ILE A 75 16.04 6.66 0.22
N ALA A 76 16.88 7.70 0.30
CA ALA A 76 18.16 7.61 1.00
C ALA A 76 17.99 7.34 2.52
N ALA A 77 16.94 7.89 3.14
CA ALA A 77 16.64 7.65 4.55
C ALA A 77 16.05 6.25 4.81
N GLN A 78 15.35 5.67 3.82
CA GLN A 78 14.82 4.31 3.88
C GLN A 78 14.90 3.64 2.49
N PRO A 79 15.99 2.93 2.19
CA PRO A 79 16.20 2.33 0.87
C PRO A 79 15.28 1.14 0.59
N VAL A 80 14.77 0.50 1.63
CA VAL A 80 13.88 -0.66 1.52
C VAL A 80 12.45 -0.16 1.33
N PRO A 81 11.74 -0.60 0.26
CA PRO A 81 10.37 -0.21 0.02
C PRO A 81 9.46 -0.60 1.19
N GLY A 82 8.65 0.35 1.68
CA GLY A 82 7.71 0.14 2.78
C GLY A 82 6.40 -0.51 2.37
N ASP A 83 5.51 -0.74 3.36
CA ASP A 83 4.16 -1.31 3.18
C ASP A 83 3.09 -0.24 2.82
N GLY A 84 3.47 1.03 2.88
CA GLY A 84 2.62 2.20 2.66
C GLY A 84 3.14 3.13 1.56
N ARG A 85 2.87 4.42 1.75
CA ARG A 85 3.32 5.50 0.86
C ARG A 85 4.85 5.58 0.90
N ASP A 86 5.48 5.31 -0.23
CA ASP A 86 6.92 5.15 -0.36
C ASP A 86 7.52 6.30 -1.20
N GLY A 87 8.76 6.70 -0.86
CA GLY A 87 9.52 7.68 -1.62
C GLY A 87 9.75 7.26 -3.07
N GLN A 88 9.85 5.95 -3.35
CA GLN A 88 9.99 5.43 -4.71
C GLN A 88 8.74 5.67 -5.57
N ASP A 89 7.55 5.42 -5.01
CA ASP A 89 6.29 5.64 -5.74
C ASP A 89 6.10 7.15 -6.01
N VAL A 90 6.45 8.01 -5.04
CA VAL A 90 6.38 9.47 -5.22
C VAL A 90 7.39 9.96 -6.26
N LEU A 91 8.62 9.45 -6.24
CA LEU A 91 9.65 9.81 -7.22
C LEU A 91 9.20 9.44 -8.64
N ALA A 92 8.61 8.25 -8.84
CA ALA A 92 8.09 7.84 -10.14
C ALA A 92 7.00 8.79 -10.66
N LEU A 93 6.08 9.21 -9.79
CA LEU A 93 5.06 10.21 -10.13
C LEU A 93 5.67 11.56 -10.53
N VAL A 94 6.66 12.04 -9.78
CA VAL A 94 7.35 13.31 -10.08
C VAL A 94 8.10 13.24 -11.41
N LEU A 95 8.82 12.14 -11.66
CA LEU A 95 9.50 11.91 -12.94
C LEU A 95 8.51 11.88 -14.10
N GLY A 96 7.35 11.25 -13.90
CA GLY A 96 6.24 11.27 -14.84
C GLY A 96 5.73 12.68 -15.17
N ASP A 97 5.49 13.50 -14.15
CA ASP A 97 5.03 14.88 -14.33
C ASP A 97 6.08 15.76 -15.05
N MET A 98 7.37 15.42 -14.92
CA MET A 98 8.46 16.07 -15.68
C MET A 98 8.60 15.54 -17.12
N GLY A 99 7.80 14.55 -17.53
CA GLY A 99 7.92 13.89 -18.84
C GLY A 99 9.04 12.85 -18.94
N ARG A 100 9.72 12.53 -17.83
CA ARG A 100 10.83 11.54 -17.76
C ARG A 100 10.26 10.13 -17.59
N HIS A 101 9.42 9.71 -18.54
CA HIS A 101 8.65 8.47 -18.45
C HIS A 101 9.51 7.20 -18.46
N GLN A 102 10.63 7.19 -19.19
CA GLN A 102 11.56 6.05 -19.19
C GLN A 102 12.13 5.80 -17.79
N GLU A 103 12.65 6.86 -17.15
CA GLU A 103 13.23 6.76 -15.81
C GLU A 103 12.17 6.34 -14.76
N ALA A 104 10.93 6.83 -14.89
CA ALA A 104 9.83 6.42 -14.03
C ALA A 104 9.49 4.93 -14.21
N ALA A 105 9.42 4.44 -15.46
CA ALA A 105 9.16 3.04 -15.75
C ALA A 105 10.24 2.12 -15.17
N ASP A 106 11.52 2.48 -15.32
CA ASP A 106 12.65 1.69 -14.83
C ASP A 106 12.71 1.66 -13.30
N LEU A 107 12.46 2.81 -12.66
CA LEU A 107 12.31 2.88 -11.21
C LEU A 107 11.21 1.94 -10.71
N LEU A 108 10.02 1.99 -11.33
CA LEU A 108 8.88 1.16 -10.90
C LEU A 108 9.11 -0.33 -11.13
N ALA A 109 9.84 -0.72 -12.18
CA ALA A 109 10.28 -2.11 -12.35
C ALA A 109 11.24 -2.55 -11.25
N ALA A 110 12.22 -1.71 -10.91
CA ALA A 110 13.16 -1.99 -9.82
C ALA A 110 12.44 -2.10 -8.46
N THR A 111 11.49 -1.20 -8.19
CA THR A 111 10.63 -1.21 -6.99
C THR A 111 9.77 -2.47 -6.93
N ALA A 112 9.13 -2.85 -8.03
CA ALA A 112 8.32 -4.07 -8.10
C ALA A 112 9.17 -5.32 -7.82
N ALA A 113 10.36 -5.42 -8.43
CA ALA A 113 11.29 -6.52 -8.20
C ALA A 113 11.78 -6.58 -6.75
N ALA A 114 12.12 -5.43 -6.15
CA ALA A 114 12.53 -5.35 -4.75
C ALA A 114 11.40 -5.79 -3.80
N ARG A 115 10.18 -5.29 -4.01
CA ARG A 115 8.99 -5.68 -3.23
C ARG A 115 8.67 -7.17 -3.36
N ALA A 116 8.82 -7.74 -4.56
CA ALA A 116 8.56 -9.16 -4.83
C ALA A 116 9.54 -10.10 -4.09
N ARG A 117 10.80 -9.67 -3.88
CA ARG A 117 11.78 -10.46 -3.09
C ARG A 117 11.43 -10.57 -1.61
N ILE A 118 10.76 -9.55 -1.07
CA ILE A 118 10.40 -9.47 0.37
C ILE A 118 9.02 -10.10 0.61
N THR A 119 8.12 -9.98 -0.36
CA THR A 119 6.73 -10.44 -0.26
C THR A 119 6.48 -11.60 -1.22
N SER A 120 5.71 -11.36 -2.28
CA SER A 120 5.47 -12.31 -3.37
C SER A 120 5.11 -11.54 -4.64
N SER A 121 5.20 -12.18 -5.81
CA SER A 121 4.89 -11.54 -7.10
C SER A 121 3.44 -11.06 -7.22
N GLY A 122 2.49 -11.70 -6.53
CA GLY A 122 1.08 -11.33 -6.49
C GLY A 122 0.71 -10.33 -5.39
N HIS A 123 1.67 -9.87 -4.58
CA HIS A 123 1.38 -8.93 -3.49
C HIS A 123 0.86 -7.59 -4.04
N ARG A 124 -0.16 -7.01 -3.37
CA ARG A 124 -0.82 -5.74 -3.75
C ARG A 124 0.16 -4.64 -4.17
N LEU A 125 1.25 -4.45 -3.43
CA LEU A 125 2.21 -3.38 -3.70
C LEU A 125 3.10 -3.66 -4.92
N VAL A 126 3.38 -4.93 -5.21
CA VAL A 126 4.08 -5.33 -6.44
C VAL A 126 3.18 -5.05 -7.63
N LEU A 127 1.94 -5.51 -7.57
CA LEU A 127 0.95 -5.28 -8.62
C LEU A 127 0.70 -3.78 -8.86
N LYS A 128 0.66 -2.98 -7.78
CA LYS A 128 0.57 -1.52 -7.89
C LYS A 128 1.74 -0.92 -8.66
N SER A 129 2.99 -1.22 -8.29
CA SER A 129 4.16 -0.67 -9.01
C SER A 129 4.19 -1.07 -10.48
N ARG A 130 3.82 -2.31 -10.80
CA ARG A 130 3.70 -2.79 -12.18
C ARG A 130 2.59 -2.06 -12.94
N SER A 131 1.44 -1.85 -12.31
CA SER A 131 0.34 -1.07 -12.89
C SER A 131 0.70 0.39 -13.11
N ASP A 132 1.50 1.00 -12.24
CA ASP A 132 1.99 2.37 -12.43
C ASP A 132 3.01 2.41 -13.58
N ARG A 133 3.86 1.37 -13.73
CA ARG A 133 4.81 1.25 -14.86
C ARG A 133 4.09 1.20 -16.20
N LEU A 134 2.95 0.50 -16.28
CA LEU A 134 2.13 0.44 -17.51
C LEU A 134 1.75 1.83 -18.04
N GLN A 135 1.44 2.78 -17.14
CA GLN A 135 1.08 4.14 -17.54
C GLN A 135 2.26 4.81 -18.27
N HIS A 136 3.47 4.67 -17.74
CA HIS A 136 4.67 5.24 -18.36
C HIS A 136 5.06 4.56 -19.67
N LEU A 137 4.94 3.23 -19.76
CA LEU A 137 5.14 2.51 -21.02
C LEU A 137 4.15 2.96 -22.10
N ALA A 138 2.90 3.23 -21.71
CA ALA A 138 1.90 3.77 -22.63
C ALA A 138 2.25 5.19 -23.12
N TYR A 139 2.73 6.07 -22.24
CA TYR A 139 3.23 7.40 -22.64
C TYR A 139 4.42 7.34 -23.61
N LEU A 140 5.25 6.29 -23.52
CA LEU A 140 6.37 6.06 -24.43
C LEU A 140 5.94 5.42 -25.76
N GLY A 141 4.68 4.98 -25.90
CA GLY A 141 4.19 4.28 -27.10
C GLY A 141 4.65 2.82 -27.20
N LEU A 142 5.18 2.23 -26.12
CA LEU A 142 5.69 0.86 -26.09
C LEU A 142 4.54 -0.14 -25.89
N HIS A 143 3.63 -0.22 -26.86
CA HIS A 143 2.39 -0.99 -26.73
C HIS A 143 2.59 -2.49 -26.51
N GLU A 144 3.61 -3.09 -27.13
CA GLU A 144 3.93 -4.50 -26.93
C GLU A 144 4.35 -4.78 -25.48
N GLU A 145 5.19 -3.91 -24.90
CA GLU A 145 5.60 -4.01 -23.50
C GLU A 145 4.42 -3.79 -22.54
N VAL A 146 3.51 -2.86 -22.87
CA VAL A 146 2.27 -2.63 -22.10
C VAL A 146 1.43 -3.90 -22.05
N VAL A 147 1.21 -4.57 -23.19
CA VAL A 147 0.41 -5.81 -23.25
C VAL A 147 1.08 -6.92 -22.46
N ALA A 148 2.38 -7.14 -22.67
CA ALA A 148 3.14 -8.17 -21.97
C ALA A 148 3.11 -7.97 -20.44
N GLU A 149 3.34 -6.74 -19.98
CA GLU A 149 3.32 -6.41 -18.55
C GLU A 149 1.91 -6.52 -17.98
N ALA A 150 0.87 -6.11 -18.71
CA ALA A 150 -0.53 -6.22 -18.27
C ALA A 150 -0.96 -7.68 -18.12
N ASP A 151 -0.59 -8.56 -19.05
CA ASP A 151 -0.89 -9.98 -18.94
C ASP A 151 -0.13 -10.64 -17.78
N ALA A 152 1.11 -10.23 -17.56
CA ALA A 152 1.89 -10.70 -16.42
C ALA A 152 1.37 -10.14 -15.07
N VAL A 153 0.70 -8.98 -15.03
CA VAL A 153 -0.04 -8.50 -13.85
C VAL A 153 -1.30 -9.33 -13.62
N LYS A 154 -2.08 -9.62 -14.68
CA LYS A 154 -3.28 -10.45 -14.59
C LYS A 154 -2.97 -11.85 -14.08
N THR A 155 -1.94 -12.51 -14.62
CA THR A 155 -1.55 -13.86 -14.17
C THR A 155 -1.11 -13.88 -12.71
N ALA A 156 -0.32 -12.88 -12.29
CA ALA A 156 0.10 -12.74 -10.90
C ALA A 156 -1.06 -12.46 -9.94
N ALA A 157 -2.08 -11.71 -10.38
CA ALA A 157 -3.30 -11.44 -9.61
C ALA A 157 -4.25 -12.64 -9.54
N SER A 158 -4.36 -13.44 -10.61
CA SER A 158 -5.18 -14.66 -10.59
C SER A 158 -4.57 -15.74 -9.70
N GLY A 159 -3.24 -15.82 -9.61
CA GLY A 159 -2.55 -16.77 -8.73
C GLY A 159 -2.75 -16.51 -7.23
N THR A 160 -3.20 -15.31 -6.83
CA THR A 160 -3.54 -15.00 -5.43
C THR A 160 -4.99 -15.34 -5.06
N ASP A 161 -5.91 -15.43 -6.03
CA ASP A 161 -7.30 -15.89 -5.80
C ASP A 161 -7.37 -17.37 -5.40
N ASP A 162 -6.38 -18.19 -5.80
CA ASP A 162 -6.29 -19.60 -5.38
C ASP A 162 -5.95 -19.75 -3.88
N ILE A 163 -5.36 -18.74 -3.25
CA ILE A 163 -5.05 -18.75 -1.81
C ILE A 163 -6.34 -18.65 -0.98
N HIS A 164 -7.35 -17.90 -1.46
CA HIS A 164 -8.68 -17.83 -0.83
C HIS A 164 -9.50 -19.11 -1.04
N ARG A 165 -9.17 -19.94 -2.05
CA ARG A 165 -9.82 -21.23 -2.30
C ARG A 165 -9.31 -22.33 -1.36
N ILE A 166 -8.03 -22.27 -0.95
CA ILE A 166 -7.42 -23.26 -0.04
C ILE A 166 -7.93 -23.09 1.41
N GLN A 167 -8.33 -21.87 1.82
CA GLN A 167 -8.76 -21.62 3.20
C GLN A 167 -10.18 -22.13 3.51
N CYS A 168 -10.99 -22.48 2.49
CA CYS A 168 -12.29 -23.14 2.68
C CYS A 168 -12.20 -24.67 2.84
N CYS A 169 -11.08 -25.31 2.46
CA CYS A 169 -10.97 -26.76 2.44
C CYS A 169 -10.30 -27.37 3.69
N HIS A 170 -9.83 -26.56 4.63
CA HIS A 170 -9.09 -27.04 5.81
C HIS A 170 -9.93 -27.14 7.09
N TRP A 171 -11.22 -26.79 7.08
CA TRP A 171 -12.08 -26.99 8.25
C TRP A 171 -12.85 -28.30 8.12
N PRO A 172 -12.52 -29.36 8.89
CA PRO A 172 -13.28 -30.59 8.83
C PRO A 172 -14.70 -30.35 9.38
N PRO A 173 -15.74 -30.99 8.83
CA PRO A 173 -17.07 -30.91 9.39
C PRO A 173 -17.06 -31.48 10.82
N PRO A 174 -17.74 -30.84 11.79
CA PRO A 174 -17.79 -31.36 13.16
C PRO A 174 -18.56 -32.68 13.15
N THR A 175 -17.86 -33.81 13.20
CA THR A 175 -18.46 -35.12 13.46
C THR A 175 -18.80 -35.24 14.93
N ALA A 176 -20.09 -35.40 15.20
CA ALA A 176 -20.71 -35.74 16.48
C ALA A 176 -20.49 -34.72 17.63
N TRP A 177 -21.49 -33.86 17.83
CA TRP A 177 -21.65 -33.15 19.09
C TRP A 177 -22.16 -34.15 20.14
N PRO A 178 -21.50 -34.34 21.30
CA PRO A 178 -22.08 -35.13 22.38
C PRO A 178 -23.29 -34.38 22.94
N SER A 179 -24.40 -35.10 23.05
CA SER A 179 -25.65 -34.65 23.63
C SER A 179 -25.46 -34.10 25.06
N ALA A 180 -25.94 -32.86 25.23
CA ALA A 180 -26.35 -32.16 26.45
C ALA A 180 -25.85 -32.70 27.81
N SER A 181 -25.03 -31.91 28.48
CA SER A 181 -25.20 -31.64 29.92
C SER A 181 -24.93 -30.17 30.21
N HIS A 182 -25.79 -29.58 31.02
CA HIS A 182 -25.83 -28.17 31.37
C HIS A 182 -24.59 -27.77 32.18
N SER A 183 -23.91 -26.68 31.81
CA SER A 183 -23.41 -25.67 32.77
C SER A 183 -22.75 -24.47 32.08
N THR A 184 -23.40 -23.33 32.29
CA THR A 184 -22.94 -21.93 32.30
C THR A 184 -21.50 -21.59 31.87
N ALA A 185 -21.36 -20.84 30.76
CA ALA A 185 -20.48 -19.65 30.68
C ALA A 185 -20.70 -18.85 29.37
N THR A 186 -21.16 -17.62 29.54
CA THR A 186 -20.90 -16.39 28.76
C THR A 186 -21.14 -16.39 27.25
N THR A 187 -22.27 -15.79 26.88
CA THR A 187 -22.73 -15.48 25.53
C THR A 187 -21.90 -14.34 24.90
N SER A 188 -21.10 -14.65 23.87
CA SER A 188 -20.72 -13.67 22.84
C SER A 188 -21.10 -14.21 21.46
N ARG A 189 -22.08 -13.55 20.85
CA ARG A 189 -22.77 -13.80 19.56
C ARG A 189 -21.91 -14.49 18.46
N PRO A 190 -22.45 -15.48 17.73
CA PRO A 190 -21.81 -16.01 16.54
C PRO A 190 -21.78 -14.99 15.39
N ASN A 191 -20.64 -14.89 14.72
CA ASN A 191 -20.37 -13.98 13.60
C ASN A 191 -21.38 -14.12 12.45
N ARG A 192 -21.80 -12.98 11.89
CA ARG A 192 -22.77 -12.85 10.78
C ARG A 192 -22.41 -13.68 9.53
N CYS A 193 -21.16 -14.12 9.37
CA CYS A 193 -20.72 -15.00 8.27
C CYS A 193 -21.40 -16.38 8.28
N CYS A 194 -21.66 -16.99 9.45
CA CYS A 194 -22.33 -18.30 9.49
C CYS A 194 -23.75 -18.25 8.92
N SER A 195 -24.47 -17.16 9.15
CA SER A 195 -25.88 -17.01 8.73
C SER A 195 -26.08 -16.76 7.23
N ARG A 196 -25.02 -16.36 6.50
CA ARG A 196 -25.02 -16.20 5.04
C ARG A 196 -24.60 -17.48 4.33
N CYS A 197 -23.69 -18.26 4.93
CA CYS A 197 -23.25 -19.53 4.38
C CYS A 197 -24.34 -20.61 4.50
N SER A 198 -25.04 -20.70 5.64
CA SER A 198 -26.16 -21.65 5.81
C SER A 198 -27.33 -21.33 4.87
N ARG A 199 -27.62 -20.04 4.64
CA ARG A 199 -28.66 -19.61 3.70
C ARG A 199 -28.34 -20.02 2.26
N ARG A 200 -27.07 -19.90 1.82
CA ARG A 200 -26.67 -20.31 0.46
C ARG A 200 -26.65 -21.83 0.27
N GLN A 201 -26.36 -22.61 1.31
CA GLN A 201 -26.43 -24.08 1.23
C GLN A 201 -27.88 -24.58 1.22
N ALA A 202 -28.77 -23.98 2.02
CA ALA A 202 -30.20 -24.30 2.00
C ALA A 202 -30.87 -23.93 0.65
N SER A 203 -30.50 -22.81 0.04
CA SER A 203 -31.02 -22.41 -1.28
C SER A 203 -30.54 -23.32 -2.43
N LYS A 204 -29.39 -23.99 -2.29
CA LYS A 204 -28.90 -24.95 -3.28
C LYS A 204 -29.60 -26.31 -3.15
N ALA A 205 -29.86 -26.75 -1.92
CA ALA A 205 -30.57 -28.01 -1.67
C ALA A 205 -32.05 -27.99 -2.14
N TRP A 206 -32.70 -26.83 -2.21
CA TRP A 206 -34.07 -26.67 -2.73
C TRP A 206 -34.15 -26.51 -4.26
N ALA A 207 -33.03 -26.21 -4.94
CA ALA A 207 -32.98 -26.10 -6.39
C ALA A 207 -32.73 -27.45 -7.09
N ASP A 208 -32.24 -28.44 -6.33
CA ASP A 208 -31.88 -29.77 -6.80
C ASP A 208 -32.83 -30.88 -6.25
N SER A 209 -34.06 -30.53 -5.82
CA SER A 209 -35.14 -31.47 -5.45
C SER A 209 -36.38 -31.28 -6.31
#